data_AF-A0A2V5PIN6-F1
#
_entry.id   AF-A0A2V5PIN6-F1
#
_cell.length_a   1.000
_cell.length_b   1.000
_cell.length_c   1.000
_cell.angle_alpha   90.00
_cell.angle_beta   90.00
_cell.angle_gamma   90.00
#
_symmetry.space_group_name_H-M   'P 1'
#
loop_
_entity.id
_entity.type
_entity.pdbx_description
1 polymer ?
#
loop_
_entity_poly.entity_id
_entity_poly.type
_entity_poly.pdbx_seq_one_letter_code
_entity_poly.pdbx_strand_id
1 'polypeptide(L)'
;ELEQAEQEQKKLQELEHWLFPPALAHLEGPRAPLGVLCAAQPSADHPSLYALKVRLHLFRPRTGEKIRPVSEIIELTTRATHEQELFSPEDWEFVQWLAQTFAGCAEGKEDLTLSGLDLLQWLARWGLTRRLEYHAGHLQFHGQIVSLTPHLENGDKELSLTHRVTLPDGATQPLSQTKFFAGRPSLALVDQTFYLLRNVPPPSLLQYWAQTPSIPVGKLSHRLRTQLRRTQANHGVDWEQLCVAHAAVP
;
A
#
# COMPACT_ATOMS: atom_id res chain seq x y z
N GLU A 1 -9.78 3.57 -46.66
CA GLU A 1 -11.15 3.32 -46.16
C GLU A 1 -11.25 2.00 -45.39
N LEU A 2 -10.87 0.85 -45.97
CA LEU A 2 -10.85 -0.45 -45.28
C LEU A 2 -10.03 -0.47 -43.97
N GLU A 3 -8.81 0.06 -43.98
CA GLU A 3 -7.97 0.14 -42.76
C GLU A 3 -8.56 1.03 -41.65
N GLN A 4 -9.33 2.07 -42.02
CA GLN A 4 -9.99 2.94 -41.04
C GLN A 4 -11.18 2.24 -40.39
N ALA A 5 -11.96 1.48 -41.17
CA ALA A 5 -13.07 0.69 -40.65
C ALA A 5 -12.59 -0.44 -39.72
N GLU A 6 -11.47 -1.11 -40.03
CA GLU A 6 -10.89 -2.14 -39.16
C GLU A 6 -10.35 -1.55 -37.84
N GLN A 7 -9.70 -0.38 -37.88
CA GLN A 7 -9.25 0.31 -36.67
C GLN A 7 -10.41 0.78 -35.80
N GLU A 8 -11.48 1.29 -36.41
CA GLU A 8 -12.69 1.69 -35.69
C GLU A 8 -13.38 0.49 -35.05
N GLN A 9 -13.49 -0.62 -35.76
CA GLN A 9 -14.07 -1.86 -35.25
C GLN A 9 -13.27 -2.43 -34.08
N LYS A 10 -11.93 -2.38 -34.14
CA LYS A 10 -11.08 -2.80 -33.02
C LYS A 10 -11.29 -1.91 -31.78
N LYS A 11 -11.40 -0.59 -31.96
CA LYS A 11 -11.69 0.34 -30.85
C LYS A 11 -13.07 0.13 -30.26
N LEU A 12 -14.07 -0.18 -31.09
CA LEU A 12 -15.43 -0.50 -30.63
C LEU A 12 -15.44 -1.81 -29.84
N GLN A 13 -14.67 -2.82 -30.26
CA GLN A 13 -14.49 -4.05 -29.47
C GLN A 13 -13.78 -3.78 -28.14
N GLU A 14 -12.72 -2.96 -28.12
CA GLU A 14 -12.06 -2.57 -26.87
C GLU A 14 -13.02 -1.83 -25.93
N LEU A 15 -13.86 -0.94 -26.46
CA LEU A 15 -14.91 -0.24 -25.71
C LEU A 15 -15.97 -1.21 -25.17
N GLU A 16 -16.44 -2.13 -26.01
CA GLU A 16 -17.43 -3.14 -25.62
C GLU A 16 -16.90 -4.04 -24.51
N HIS A 17 -15.67 -4.54 -24.62
CA HIS A 17 -15.05 -5.35 -23.58
C HIS A 17 -14.79 -4.57 -22.28
N TRP A 18 -14.56 -3.25 -22.36
CA TRP A 18 -14.40 -2.41 -21.18
C TRP A 18 -15.72 -2.15 -20.44
N LEU A 19 -16.80 -1.88 -21.19
CA LEU A 19 -18.13 -1.62 -20.63
C LEU A 19 -18.85 -2.90 -20.21
N PHE A 20 -18.68 -3.97 -20.98
CA PHE A 20 -19.35 -5.26 -20.84
C PHE A 20 -18.32 -6.39 -20.95
N PRO A 21 -17.58 -6.68 -19.86
CA PRO A 21 -16.63 -7.79 -19.85
C PRO A 21 -17.34 -9.09 -20.27
N PRO A 22 -16.74 -9.90 -21.15
CA PRO A 22 -17.38 -11.10 -21.66
C PRO A 22 -17.68 -12.05 -20.50
N ALA A 23 -18.93 -12.53 -20.42
CA ALA A 23 -19.33 -13.47 -19.40
C ALA A 23 -18.50 -14.75 -19.53
N LEU A 24 -17.77 -15.10 -18.46
CA LEU A 24 -16.95 -16.30 -18.45
C LEU A 24 -17.86 -17.53 -18.44
N ALA A 25 -17.57 -18.49 -19.33
CA ALA A 25 -18.36 -19.70 -19.50
C ALA A 25 -18.50 -20.44 -18.15
N HIS A 26 -19.74 -20.50 -17.64
CA HIS A 26 -20.02 -21.16 -16.37
C HIS A 26 -19.89 -22.68 -16.51
N LEU A 27 -19.05 -23.28 -15.68
CA LEU A 27 -19.16 -24.68 -15.27
C LEU A 27 -19.13 -24.75 -13.73
N GLU A 28 -19.84 -25.74 -13.19
CA GLU A 28 -20.14 -25.95 -11.76
C GLU A 28 -18.96 -25.68 -10.80
N GLY A 29 -19.08 -24.64 -9.95
CA GLY A 29 -18.32 -24.40 -8.71
C GLY A 29 -16.77 -24.37 -8.80
N PRO A 30 -16.06 -23.37 -8.23
CA PRO A 30 -14.61 -23.31 -8.36
C PRO A 30 -13.94 -24.51 -7.70
N ARG A 31 -13.23 -25.32 -8.50
CA ARG A 31 -12.52 -26.51 -8.04
C ARG A 31 -11.08 -26.20 -7.60
N ALA A 32 -10.58 -25.00 -7.94
CA ALA A 32 -9.23 -24.55 -7.62
C ALA A 32 -9.19 -23.09 -7.15
N PRO A 33 -9.65 -22.76 -5.92
CA PRO A 33 -9.50 -21.42 -5.37
C PRO A 33 -8.03 -21.00 -5.23
N LEU A 34 -7.79 -19.70 -5.42
CA LEU A 34 -6.47 -19.07 -5.35
C LEU A 34 -6.45 -18.02 -4.23
N GLY A 35 -5.73 -18.32 -3.14
CA GLY A 35 -5.51 -17.42 -2.02
C GLY A 35 -4.26 -16.56 -2.21
N VAL A 36 -4.31 -15.31 -1.75
CA VAL A 36 -3.18 -14.39 -1.77
C VAL A 36 -2.87 -13.94 -0.35
N LEU A 37 -1.86 -14.56 0.27
CA LEU A 37 -1.43 -14.24 1.63
C LEU A 37 -0.36 -13.15 1.61
N CYS A 38 -0.65 -12.05 2.28
CA CYS A 38 0.22 -10.89 2.40
C CYS A 38 0.84 -10.81 3.81
N ALA A 39 2.12 -10.44 3.87
CA ALA A 39 2.83 -10.17 5.11
C ALA A 39 3.72 -8.93 4.95
N ALA A 40 3.70 -8.03 5.93
CA ALA A 40 4.58 -6.89 5.96
C ALA A 40 5.93 -7.32 6.56
N GLN A 41 7.01 -7.21 5.79
CA GLN A 41 8.37 -7.55 6.22
C GLN A 41 9.28 -6.32 6.14
N PRO A 42 10.31 -6.18 6.98
CA PRO A 42 11.32 -5.15 6.80
C PRO A 42 11.94 -5.20 5.40
N SER A 43 12.13 -4.03 4.77
CA SER A 43 12.81 -3.93 3.48
C SER A 43 14.30 -4.21 3.64
N ALA A 44 14.90 -4.86 2.64
CA ALA A 44 16.33 -5.19 2.65
C ALA A 44 17.22 -3.93 2.65
N ASP A 45 16.81 -2.89 1.91
CA ASP A 45 17.60 -1.66 1.77
C ASP A 45 17.49 -0.75 3.01
N HIS A 46 16.31 -0.73 3.63
CA HIS A 46 15.99 0.13 4.77
C HIS A 46 15.15 -0.64 5.79
N PRO A 47 15.76 -1.20 6.85
CA PRO A 47 15.06 -2.01 7.85
C PRO A 47 13.95 -1.30 8.62
N SER A 48 13.94 0.03 8.63
CA SER A 48 12.87 0.85 9.21
C SER A 48 11.63 0.99 8.32
N LEU A 49 11.75 0.63 7.04
CA LEU A 49 10.66 0.59 6.08
C LEU A 49 10.26 -0.85 5.83
N TYR A 50 9.04 -1.04 5.35
CA TYR A 50 8.46 -2.35 5.07
C TYR A 50 8.35 -2.58 3.56
N ALA A 51 8.35 -3.84 3.16
CA ALA A 51 7.91 -4.31 1.86
C ALA A 51 6.78 -5.34 2.07
N LEU A 52 5.89 -5.47 1.10
CA LEU A 52 4.80 -6.43 1.18
C LEU A 52 5.24 -7.75 0.56
N LYS A 53 5.42 -8.76 1.39
CA LYS A 53 5.63 -10.14 0.95
C LYS A 53 4.29 -10.74 0.55
N VAL A 54 4.20 -11.30 -0.64
CA VAL A 54 2.99 -11.93 -1.19
C VAL A 54 3.28 -13.39 -1.52
N ARG A 55 2.42 -14.28 -1.00
CA ARG A 55 2.42 -15.72 -1.24
C ARG A 55 1.14 -16.16 -1.93
N LEU A 56 1.27 -16.97 -2.96
CA LEU A 56 0.15 -17.49 -3.72
C LEU A 56 -0.14 -18.93 -3.31
N HIS A 57 -1.37 -19.17 -2.87
CA HIS A 57 -1.84 -20.47 -2.40
C HIS A 57 -2.84 -21.02 -3.40
N LEU A 58 -2.46 -22.08 -4.10
CA LEU A 58 -3.33 -22.73 -5.07
C LEU A 58 -3.89 -24.02 -4.46
N PHE A 59 -5.21 -24.11 -4.34
CA PHE A 59 -5.87 -25.37 -4.02
C PHE A 59 -6.08 -26.19 -5.29
N ARG A 60 -5.79 -27.49 -5.24
CA ARG A 60 -6.21 -28.45 -6.27
C ARG A 60 -6.86 -29.66 -5.61
N PRO A 61 -7.96 -30.23 -6.16
CA PRO A 61 -8.71 -31.31 -5.53
C PRO A 61 -7.88 -32.56 -5.20
N ARG A 62 -6.83 -32.83 -5.99
CA ARG A 62 -5.98 -34.02 -5.81
C ARG A 62 -4.81 -33.81 -4.85
N THR A 63 -4.30 -32.60 -4.73
CA THR A 63 -3.04 -32.32 -3.99
C THR A 63 -3.24 -31.44 -2.76
N GLY A 64 -4.47 -30.95 -2.54
CA GLY A 64 -4.77 -29.96 -1.51
C GLY A 64 -4.21 -28.58 -1.85
N GLU A 65 -4.15 -27.74 -0.83
CA GLU A 65 -3.57 -26.39 -0.89
C GLU A 65 -2.05 -26.45 -0.88
N LYS A 66 -1.41 -25.78 -1.84
CA LYS A 66 0.05 -25.64 -1.91
C LYS A 66 0.46 -24.22 -2.26
N ILE A 67 1.57 -23.79 -1.68
CA ILE A 67 2.25 -22.55 -2.08
C ILE A 67 2.82 -22.77 -3.48
N ARG A 68 2.59 -21.80 -4.37
CA ARG A 68 3.06 -21.84 -5.76
C ARG A 68 3.84 -20.57 -6.08
N PRO A 69 4.99 -20.68 -6.77
CA PRO A 69 5.69 -19.52 -7.28
C PRO A 69 4.85 -18.85 -8.37
N VAL A 70 5.09 -17.56 -8.57
CA VAL A 70 4.36 -16.75 -9.56
C VAL A 70 4.54 -17.30 -10.97
N SER A 71 5.73 -17.80 -11.31
CA SER A 71 6.01 -18.41 -12.61
C SER A 71 5.04 -19.55 -12.92
N GLU A 72 4.79 -20.44 -11.95
CA GLU A 72 3.83 -21.54 -12.11
C GLU A 72 2.40 -21.06 -12.28
N ILE A 73 2.02 -19.95 -11.64
CA ILE A 73 0.69 -19.34 -11.80
C ILE A 73 0.56 -18.69 -13.18
N ILE A 74 1.59 -17.99 -13.66
CA ILE A 74 1.62 -17.39 -14.99
C ILE A 74 1.52 -18.47 -16.08
N GLU A 75 2.22 -19.59 -15.92
CA GLU A 75 2.15 -20.74 -16.83
C GLU A 75 0.75 -21.34 -16.96
N LEU A 76 -0.17 -21.13 -16.00
CA LEU A 76 -1.55 -21.60 -16.14
C LEU A 76 -2.24 -20.95 -17.36
N THR A 77 -1.84 -19.72 -17.73
CA THR A 77 -2.38 -19.04 -18.91
C THR A 77 -1.91 -19.61 -20.25
N THR A 78 -0.80 -20.35 -20.26
CA THR A 78 -0.26 -20.99 -21.47
C THR A 78 -0.72 -22.44 -21.63
N ARG A 79 -1.33 -23.01 -20.58
CA ARG A 79 -1.87 -24.37 -20.57
C ARG A 79 -3.28 -24.39 -21.18
N ALA A 80 -3.73 -25.59 -21.58
CA ALA A 80 -4.95 -25.73 -22.35
C ALA A 80 -6.20 -25.25 -21.61
N THR A 81 -7.22 -24.84 -22.36
CA THR A 81 -8.49 -24.23 -21.94
C THR A 81 -9.22 -24.93 -20.78
N HIS A 82 -8.97 -26.23 -20.58
CA HIS A 82 -9.51 -26.99 -19.45
C HIS A 82 -8.99 -26.53 -18.07
N GLU A 83 -7.83 -25.86 -17.97
CA GLU A 83 -7.39 -25.29 -16.69
C GLU A 83 -8.21 -24.06 -16.32
N GLN A 84 -8.66 -23.24 -17.29
CA GLN A 84 -9.49 -22.06 -17.05
C GLN A 84 -10.84 -22.45 -16.40
N GLU A 85 -11.42 -23.57 -16.81
CA GLU A 85 -12.69 -24.09 -16.28
C GLU A 85 -12.64 -24.49 -14.79
N LEU A 86 -11.44 -24.62 -14.21
CA LEU A 86 -11.26 -24.99 -12.80
C LEU A 86 -11.32 -23.78 -11.85
N PHE A 87 -11.16 -22.58 -12.38
CA PHE A 87 -11.08 -21.33 -11.61
C PHE A 87 -12.41 -20.60 -11.57
N SER A 88 -12.63 -19.84 -10.50
CA SER A 88 -13.69 -18.83 -10.51
C SER A 88 -13.33 -17.71 -11.51
N PRO A 89 -14.32 -16.97 -12.03
CA PRO A 89 -14.10 -15.76 -12.83
C PRO A 89 -13.06 -14.81 -12.22
N GLU A 90 -13.20 -14.53 -10.92
CA GLU A 90 -12.32 -13.61 -10.20
C GLU A 90 -10.90 -14.15 -10.07
N ASP A 91 -10.74 -15.45 -9.83
CA ASP A 91 -9.42 -16.08 -9.73
C ASP A 91 -8.71 -16.11 -11.08
N TRP A 92 -9.45 -16.42 -12.15
CA TRP A 92 -8.88 -16.44 -13.49
C TRP A 92 -8.47 -15.03 -13.95
N GLU A 93 -9.28 -14.02 -13.68
CA GLU A 93 -8.92 -12.62 -13.95
C GLU A 93 -7.60 -12.25 -13.25
N PHE A 94 -7.43 -12.67 -12.00
CA PHE A 94 -6.20 -12.45 -11.26
C PHE A 94 -4.99 -13.16 -11.90
N VAL A 95 -5.14 -14.41 -12.32
CA VAL A 95 -4.10 -15.18 -13.02
C VAL A 95 -3.71 -14.50 -14.35
N GLN A 96 -4.70 -14.05 -15.13
CA GLN A 96 -4.46 -13.32 -16.38
C GLN A 96 -3.75 -11.99 -16.15
N TRP A 97 -4.18 -11.23 -15.14
CA TRP A 97 -3.55 -9.97 -14.78
C TRP A 97 -2.10 -10.16 -14.32
N LEU A 98 -1.82 -11.21 -13.53
CA LEU A 98 -0.47 -11.57 -13.12
C LEU A 98 0.41 -11.90 -14.33
N ALA A 99 -0.10 -12.69 -15.27
CA ALA A 99 0.63 -13.02 -16.49
C ALA A 99 0.95 -11.78 -17.32
N GLN A 100 0.01 -10.85 -17.47
CA GLN A 100 0.24 -9.62 -18.23
C GLN A 100 1.23 -8.67 -17.53
N THR A 101 1.19 -8.59 -16.21
CA THR A 101 1.98 -7.61 -15.44
C THR A 101 3.38 -8.13 -15.11
N PHE A 102 3.55 -9.44 -14.94
CA PHE A 102 4.79 -10.06 -14.44
C PHE A 102 5.37 -11.15 -15.36
N ALA A 103 4.95 -11.26 -16.62
CA ALA A 103 5.56 -12.14 -17.62
C ALA A 103 7.05 -11.82 -17.82
N GLY A 104 7.92 -12.50 -17.06
CA GLY A 104 9.38 -12.37 -17.14
C GLY A 104 10.08 -11.91 -15.87
N CYS A 105 9.35 -11.52 -14.81
CA CYS A 105 9.98 -10.96 -13.59
C CYS A 105 10.19 -11.96 -12.43
N ALA A 106 9.66 -13.19 -12.52
CA ALA A 106 9.54 -14.07 -11.37
C ALA A 106 10.06 -15.50 -11.61
N GLU A 107 11.29 -15.66 -12.11
CA GLU A 107 11.92 -16.97 -12.19
C GLU A 107 12.24 -17.52 -10.79
N GLY A 108 11.58 -18.63 -10.43
CA GLY A 108 11.96 -19.50 -9.32
C GLY A 108 11.76 -18.96 -7.89
N LYS A 109 11.17 -17.77 -7.71
CA LYS A 109 10.85 -17.25 -6.38
C LYS A 109 9.46 -17.71 -5.92
N GLU A 110 9.42 -18.40 -4.79
CA GLU A 110 8.17 -18.78 -4.12
C GLU A 110 7.38 -17.56 -3.64
N ASP A 111 8.09 -16.48 -3.27
CA ASP A 111 7.52 -15.28 -2.69
C ASP A 111 7.77 -14.04 -3.56
N LEU A 112 6.74 -13.21 -3.73
CA LEU A 112 6.87 -11.86 -4.27
C LEU A 112 7.16 -10.88 -3.15
N THR A 113 8.03 -9.91 -3.40
CA THR A 113 8.22 -8.76 -2.50
C THR A 113 7.87 -7.49 -3.26
N LEU A 114 6.77 -6.86 -2.86
CA LEU A 114 6.22 -5.68 -3.50
C LEU A 114 6.60 -4.42 -2.72
N SER A 115 6.98 -3.38 -3.45
CA SER A 115 7.27 -2.05 -2.89
C SER A 115 6.95 -0.98 -3.94
N GLY A 116 6.80 0.28 -3.52
CA GLY A 116 6.58 1.41 -4.42
C GLY A 116 5.45 1.18 -5.45
N LEU A 117 5.81 1.30 -6.73
CA LEU A 117 4.86 1.22 -7.85
C LEU A 117 4.21 -0.16 -7.96
N ASP A 118 4.97 -1.24 -7.78
CA ASP A 118 4.44 -2.61 -7.88
C ASP A 118 3.39 -2.84 -6.80
N LEU A 119 3.68 -2.39 -5.57
CA LEU A 119 2.72 -2.46 -4.47
C LEU A 119 1.48 -1.62 -4.78
N LEU A 120 1.64 -0.41 -5.32
CA LEU A 120 0.50 0.43 -5.68
C LEU A 120 -0.36 -0.22 -6.79
N GLN A 121 0.25 -0.84 -7.81
CA GLN A 121 -0.50 -1.51 -8.88
C GLN A 121 -1.37 -2.65 -8.33
N TRP A 122 -0.80 -3.46 -7.43
CA TRP A 122 -1.55 -4.51 -6.73
C TRP A 122 -2.71 -3.95 -5.92
N LEU A 123 -2.46 -2.90 -5.12
CA LEU A 123 -3.49 -2.27 -4.29
C LEU A 123 -4.57 -1.57 -5.12
N ALA A 124 -4.21 -0.92 -6.21
CA ALA A 124 -5.15 -0.23 -7.09
C ALA A 124 -6.10 -1.21 -7.79
N ARG A 125 -5.62 -2.41 -8.14
CA ARG A 125 -6.46 -3.43 -8.78
C ARG A 125 -7.26 -4.27 -7.79
N TRP A 126 -6.62 -4.70 -6.69
CA TRP A 126 -7.18 -5.72 -5.79
C TRP A 126 -7.52 -5.22 -4.39
N GLY A 127 -7.12 -4.00 -4.03
CA GLY A 127 -7.28 -3.48 -2.66
C GLY A 127 -8.71 -3.12 -2.26
N LEU A 128 -9.69 -3.18 -3.17
CA LEU A 128 -11.12 -3.09 -2.82
C LEU A 128 -11.79 -4.47 -2.76
N THR A 129 -11.04 -5.54 -3.04
CA THR A 129 -11.52 -6.93 -2.99
C THR A 129 -11.08 -7.59 -1.68
N ARG A 130 -11.62 -8.77 -1.38
CA ARG A 130 -11.17 -9.59 -0.23
C ARG A 130 -10.00 -10.51 -0.58
N ARG A 131 -9.38 -10.34 -1.75
CA ARG A 131 -8.35 -11.26 -2.27
C ARG A 131 -7.03 -11.15 -1.49
N LEU A 132 -6.65 -9.94 -1.07
CA LEU A 132 -5.38 -9.69 -0.39
C LEU A 132 -5.53 -9.97 1.10
N GLU A 133 -5.30 -11.20 1.53
CA GLU A 133 -5.43 -11.60 2.93
C GLU A 133 -4.23 -11.13 3.76
N TYR A 134 -4.50 -10.54 4.93
CA TYR A 134 -3.46 -10.09 5.84
C TYR A 134 -3.91 -10.27 7.28
N HIS A 135 -3.15 -11.07 8.03
CA HIS A 135 -3.50 -11.51 9.38
C HIS A 135 -4.87 -12.19 9.41
N ALA A 136 -5.82 -11.70 10.22
CA ALA A 136 -7.18 -12.24 10.33
C ALA A 136 -8.20 -11.51 9.42
N GLY A 137 -7.73 -10.69 8.49
CA GLY A 137 -8.59 -9.90 7.60
C GLY A 137 -7.99 -9.72 6.21
N HIS A 138 -8.30 -8.59 5.57
CA HIS A 138 -7.87 -8.29 4.20
C HIS A 138 -7.33 -6.87 4.10
N LEU A 139 -6.35 -6.69 3.23
CA LEU A 139 -5.80 -5.37 2.93
C LEU A 139 -6.80 -4.56 2.12
N GLN A 140 -6.95 -3.30 2.51
CA GLN A 140 -7.85 -2.36 1.86
C GLN A 140 -7.08 -1.19 1.28
N PHE A 141 -7.50 -0.71 0.12
CA PHE A 141 -6.94 0.51 -0.49
C PHE A 141 -8.04 1.32 -1.17
N HIS A 142 -8.29 2.50 -0.63
CA HIS A 142 -9.35 3.40 -1.11
C HIS A 142 -8.80 4.60 -1.90
N GLY A 143 -7.53 4.59 -2.29
CA GLY A 143 -6.90 5.73 -2.98
C GLY A 143 -6.74 6.98 -2.11
N GLN A 144 -6.87 6.84 -0.80
CA GLN A 144 -6.83 7.95 0.15
C GLN A 144 -5.40 8.40 0.45
N ILE A 145 -5.25 9.69 0.78
CA ILE A 145 -3.97 10.31 1.05
C ILE A 145 -3.89 10.69 2.53
N VAL A 146 -2.79 10.35 3.17
CA VAL A 146 -2.46 10.75 4.53
C VAL A 146 -1.26 11.68 4.53
N SER A 147 -1.09 12.44 5.61
CA SER A 147 0.08 13.30 5.78
C SER A 147 0.64 13.17 7.19
N LEU A 148 1.93 13.45 7.32
CA LEU A 148 2.59 13.52 8.61
C LEU A 148 2.54 14.95 9.11
N THR A 149 1.98 15.13 10.30
CA THR A 149 1.86 16.42 10.97
C THR A 149 2.67 16.42 12.27
N PRO A 150 3.37 17.53 12.57
CA PRO A 150 4.06 17.68 13.84
C PRO A 150 3.02 17.81 14.96
N HIS A 151 3.32 17.21 16.11
CA HIS A 151 2.48 17.27 17.30
C HIS A 151 3.35 17.59 18.53
N LEU A 152 2.80 18.29 19.51
CA LEU A 152 3.48 18.53 20.78
C LEU A 152 2.82 17.70 21.86
N GLU A 153 3.65 17.02 22.64
CA GLU A 153 3.22 16.30 23.83
C GLU A 153 3.88 16.93 25.06
N ASN A 154 3.06 17.20 26.08
CA ASN A 154 3.53 17.60 27.40
C ASN A 154 4.05 16.35 28.11
N GLY A 155 5.37 16.13 28.07
CA GLY A 155 6.01 15.12 28.91
C GLY A 155 6.13 15.61 30.36
N ASP A 156 6.50 14.71 31.27
CA ASP A 156 6.58 14.98 32.72
C ASP A 156 7.47 16.18 33.12
N LYS A 157 8.40 16.62 32.25
CA LYS A 157 9.39 17.68 32.56
C LYS A 157 9.63 18.71 31.46
N GLU A 158 9.38 18.41 30.19
CA GLU A 158 9.59 19.35 29.07
C GLU A 158 8.66 19.00 27.89
N LEU A 159 8.21 20.03 27.16
CA LEU A 159 7.51 19.90 25.89
C LEU A 159 8.39 19.12 24.89
N SER A 160 7.79 18.12 24.24
CA SER A 160 8.47 17.32 23.22
C SER A 160 7.71 17.33 21.90
N LEU A 161 8.46 17.46 20.81
CA LEU A 161 7.95 17.35 19.45
C LEU A 161 7.86 15.88 19.05
N THR A 162 6.67 15.47 18.66
CA THR A 162 6.36 14.18 18.06
C THR A 162 5.77 14.40 16.66
N HIS A 163 5.48 13.31 15.95
CA HIS A 163 4.76 13.36 14.68
C HIS A 163 3.60 12.39 14.72
N ARG A 164 2.53 12.73 14.01
CA ARG A 164 1.35 11.89 13.86
C ARG A 164 0.95 11.79 12.40
N VAL A 165 0.31 10.68 12.07
CA VAL A 165 -0.32 10.47 10.77
C VAL A 165 -1.73 11.03 10.84
N THR A 166 -2.04 12.04 10.05
CA THR A 166 -3.40 12.57 9.90
C THR A 166 -4.12 11.79 8.82
N LEU A 167 -5.21 11.12 9.22
CA LEU A 167 -6.11 10.37 8.38
C LEU A 167 -7.07 11.29 7.62
N PRO A 168 -7.71 10.82 6.54
CA PRO A 168 -8.61 11.64 5.71
C PRO A 168 -9.85 12.16 6.46
N ASP A 169 -10.28 11.46 7.51
CA ASP A 169 -11.38 11.86 8.39
C ASP A 169 -10.98 12.92 9.44
N GLY A 170 -9.70 13.31 9.46
CA GLY A 170 -9.12 14.26 10.41
C GLY A 170 -8.61 13.60 11.71
N ALA A 171 -8.82 12.30 11.90
CA ALA A 171 -8.25 11.58 13.03
C ALA A 171 -6.72 11.55 12.93
N THR A 172 -6.04 11.47 14.08
CA THR A 172 -4.57 11.40 14.11
C THR A 172 -4.11 10.13 14.80
N GLN A 173 -3.16 9.43 14.20
CA GLN A 173 -2.57 8.20 14.73
C GLN A 173 -1.07 8.39 15.03
N PRO A 174 -0.54 7.76 16.10
CA PRO A 174 0.88 7.78 16.39
C PRO A 174 1.67 7.00 15.33
N LEU A 175 2.93 7.38 15.12
CA LEU A 175 3.81 6.68 14.15
C LEU A 175 3.97 5.19 14.46
N SER A 176 3.92 4.81 15.74
CA SER A 176 4.07 3.41 16.18
C SER A 176 2.97 2.47 15.69
N GLN A 177 1.80 3.02 15.33
CA GLN A 177 0.69 2.27 14.77
C GLN A 177 0.70 2.27 13.23
N THR A 178 1.68 2.92 12.61
CA THR A 178 1.79 3.03 11.15
C THR A 178 3.01 2.30 10.64
N LYS A 179 2.83 1.44 9.63
CA LYS A 179 3.95 0.84 8.88
C LYS A 179 4.18 1.62 7.60
N PHE A 180 5.38 2.16 7.42
CA PHE A 180 5.78 2.86 6.20
C PHE A 180 6.44 1.90 5.23
N PHE A 181 6.01 1.92 3.96
CA PHE A 181 6.53 1.02 2.93
C PHE A 181 7.60 1.69 2.09
N ALA A 182 8.60 0.90 1.71
CA ALA A 182 9.68 1.30 0.83
C ALA A 182 9.19 1.52 -0.61
N GLY A 183 10.01 2.24 -1.39
CA GLY A 183 9.75 2.53 -2.79
C GLY A 183 8.97 3.83 -3.02
N ARG A 184 8.72 4.11 -4.30
CA ARG A 184 7.94 5.27 -4.77
C ARG A 184 6.78 4.79 -5.64
N PRO A 185 5.54 5.30 -5.42
CA PRO A 185 5.16 6.22 -4.36
C PRO A 185 5.23 5.58 -2.97
N SER A 186 5.39 6.40 -1.93
CA SER A 186 5.46 5.89 -0.56
C SER A 186 4.06 5.65 -0.01
N LEU A 187 3.91 4.48 0.61
CA LEU A 187 2.64 4.02 1.15
C LEU A 187 2.75 3.84 2.66
N ALA A 188 1.63 4.02 3.35
CA ALA A 188 1.50 3.78 4.78
C ALA A 188 0.36 2.79 5.01
N LEU A 189 0.58 1.81 5.88
CA LEU A 189 -0.43 0.88 6.36
C LEU A 189 -0.77 1.26 7.80
N VAL A 190 -2.04 1.57 8.03
CA VAL A 190 -2.63 1.75 9.35
C VAL A 190 -3.68 0.66 9.51
N ASP A 191 -3.49 -0.19 10.53
CA ASP A 191 -4.25 -1.42 10.71
C ASP A 191 -4.19 -2.36 9.49
N GLN A 192 -5.22 -2.33 8.64
CA GLN A 192 -5.37 -3.13 7.42
C GLN A 192 -5.60 -2.26 6.18
N THR A 193 -5.56 -0.94 6.31
CA THR A 193 -5.85 -0.01 5.21
C THR A 193 -4.57 0.71 4.76
N PHE A 194 -4.31 0.65 3.47
CA PHE A 194 -3.23 1.36 2.81
C PHE A 194 -3.64 2.78 2.41
N TYR A 195 -2.70 3.69 2.56
CA TYR A 195 -2.81 5.10 2.21
C TYR A 195 -1.58 5.57 1.44
N LEU A 196 -1.79 6.52 0.52
CA LEU A 196 -0.70 7.26 -0.10
C LEU A 196 -0.16 8.29 0.89
N LEU A 197 1.16 8.31 1.09
CA LEU A 197 1.78 9.26 1.99
C LEU A 197 2.20 10.54 1.26
N ARG A 198 1.61 11.66 1.64
CA ARG A 198 2.01 12.99 1.18
C ARG A 198 3.21 13.48 1.99
N ASN A 199 4.12 14.20 1.32
CA ASN A 199 5.29 14.83 1.95
C ASN A 199 6.20 13.88 2.75
N VAL A 200 6.29 12.59 2.37
CA VAL A 200 7.59 12.06 1.96
C VAL A 200 8.81 12.30 2.87
N PRO A 201 8.84 12.02 4.20
CA PRO A 201 10.08 12.22 4.94
C PRO A 201 11.19 11.30 4.41
N PRO A 202 12.47 11.72 4.47
CA PRO A 202 13.57 10.85 4.09
C PRO A 202 13.59 9.54 4.92
N PRO A 203 13.96 8.39 4.35
CA PRO A 203 14.02 7.12 5.08
C PRO A 203 14.86 7.16 6.36
N SER A 204 15.97 7.90 6.35
CA SER A 204 16.82 8.11 7.52
C SER A 204 16.11 8.84 8.67
N LEU A 205 15.19 9.75 8.35
CA LEU A 205 14.39 10.47 9.34
C LEU A 205 13.30 9.57 9.93
N LEU A 206 12.65 8.74 9.10
CA LEU A 206 11.70 7.73 9.58
C LEU A 206 12.39 6.71 10.49
N GLN A 207 13.60 6.27 10.14
CA GLN A 207 14.41 5.40 11.01
C GLN A 207 14.74 6.07 12.35
N TYR A 208 15.12 7.35 12.32
CA TYR A 208 15.40 8.11 13.52
C TYR A 208 14.15 8.21 14.42
N TRP A 209 12.98 8.51 13.87
CA TRP A 209 11.73 8.58 14.65
C TRP A 209 11.27 7.23 15.20
N ALA A 210 11.58 6.13 14.52
CA ALA A 210 11.31 4.79 15.06
C ALA A 210 12.12 4.49 16.33
N GLN A 211 13.32 5.07 16.46
CA GLN A 211 14.19 4.91 17.64
C GLN A 211 13.99 6.01 18.68
N THR A 212 13.70 7.23 18.22
CA THR A 212 13.51 8.44 19.02
C THR A 212 12.16 9.07 18.66
N PRO A 213 11.06 8.58 19.25
CA PRO A 213 9.71 9.01 18.87
C PRO A 213 9.38 10.45 19.30
N SER A 214 10.10 10.98 20.29
CA SER A 214 9.91 12.32 20.84
C SER A 214 11.23 13.08 20.93
N ILE A 215 11.24 14.32 20.44
CA ILE A 215 12.40 15.21 20.46
C ILE A 215 12.11 16.37 21.41
N PRO A 216 12.88 16.55 22.50
CA PRO A 216 12.71 17.69 23.39
C PRO A 216 12.82 19.02 22.63
N VAL A 217 11.90 19.95 22.90
CA VAL A 217 11.84 21.25 22.19
C VAL A 217 13.14 22.04 22.36
N GLY A 218 13.82 21.94 23.51
CA GLY A 218 15.12 22.58 23.74
C GLY A 218 16.22 22.16 22.76
N LYS A 219 16.11 20.97 22.13
CA LYS A 219 17.07 20.49 21.12
C LYS A 219 16.77 21.01 19.70
N LEU A 220 15.61 21.62 19.49
CA LEU A 220 15.21 22.15 18.18
C LEU A 220 15.88 23.50 17.91
N SER A 221 16.29 23.73 16.66
CA SER A 221 16.85 25.02 16.26
C SER A 221 15.84 26.16 16.45
N HIS A 222 16.33 27.37 16.73
CA HIS A 222 15.47 28.55 16.90
C HIS A 222 14.56 28.81 15.67
N ARG A 223 15.12 28.65 14.46
CA ARG A 223 14.37 28.79 13.20
C ARG A 223 13.21 27.78 13.12
N LEU A 224 13.47 26.52 13.46
CA LEU A 224 12.46 25.46 13.41
C LEU A 224 11.32 25.72 14.41
N ARG A 225 11.65 26.10 15.65
CA ARG A 225 10.64 26.46 16.67
C ARG A 225 9.75 27.61 16.22
N THR A 226 10.36 28.67 15.65
CA THR A 226 9.63 29.83 15.12
C THR A 226 8.69 29.44 13.99
N GLN A 227 9.13 28.57 13.08
CA GLN A 227 8.33 28.12 11.93
C GLN A 227 7.19 27.18 12.35
N LEU A 228 7.43 26.28 13.31
CA LEU A 228 6.40 25.42 13.90
C LEU A 228 5.31 26.26 14.58
N ARG A 229 5.70 27.26 15.38
CA ARG A 229 4.73 28.20 15.99
C ARG A 229 3.87 28.89 14.93
N ARG A 230 4.47 29.44 13.87
CA ARG A 230 3.72 30.15 12.81
C ARG A 230 2.74 29.25 12.06
N THR A 231 3.10 28.00 11.83
CA THR A 231 2.31 27.06 11.02
C THR A 231 1.25 26.33 11.82
N GLN A 232 1.44 26.18 13.15
CA GLN A 232 0.58 25.40 14.03
C GLN A 232 -0.20 26.23 15.08
N ALA A 233 -0.07 27.56 15.08
CA ALA A 233 -0.67 28.45 16.08
C ALA A 233 -2.19 28.25 16.34
N ASN A 234 -2.93 27.74 15.35
CA ASN A 234 -4.39 27.59 15.45
C ASN A 234 -4.86 26.16 15.81
N HIS A 235 -3.95 25.24 16.14
CA HIS A 235 -4.26 23.81 16.36
C HIS A 235 -4.40 23.40 17.84
N GLY A 236 -4.67 24.35 18.75
CA GLY A 236 -5.19 24.08 20.09
C GLY A 236 -4.23 23.45 21.11
N VAL A 237 -2.98 23.19 20.74
CA VAL A 237 -1.89 22.83 21.68
C VAL A 237 -1.03 24.07 21.95
N ASP A 238 -0.32 24.09 23.07
CA ASP A 238 0.60 25.13 23.55
C ASP A 238 1.82 25.42 22.63
N TRP A 239 1.60 25.52 21.32
CA TRP A 239 2.60 25.93 20.32
C TRP A 239 3.16 27.34 20.60
N GLU A 240 2.44 28.14 21.39
CA GLU A 240 2.90 29.44 21.89
C GLU A 240 4.03 29.32 22.90
N GLN A 241 4.10 28.22 23.65
CA GLN A 241 5.15 27.95 24.64
C GLN A 241 6.49 27.53 24.01
N LEU A 242 6.51 27.27 22.69
CA LEU A 242 7.75 26.92 21.96
C LEU A 242 8.78 28.05 21.93
N CYS A 243 8.35 29.30 22.09
CA CYS A 243 9.22 30.47 22.11
C CYS A 243 8.74 31.44 23.19
N VAL A 244 9.57 31.71 24.19
CA VAL A 244 9.34 32.80 25.13
C VAL A 244 9.31 34.10 24.34
N ALA A 245 8.14 34.70 24.17
CA ALA A 245 8.02 36.02 23.58
C ALA A 245 8.47 37.04 24.64
N HIS A 246 9.61 37.69 24.42
CA HIS A 246 9.92 38.89 25.18
C HIS A 246 8.94 39.97 24.73
N ALA A 247 8.08 40.43 25.66
CA ALA A 247 7.25 41.60 25.42
C ALA A 247 8.16 42.79 25.11
N ALA A 248 8.00 43.40 23.94
CA ALA A 248 8.63 44.67 23.65
C ALA A 248 8.04 45.70 24.61
N VAL A 249 8.86 46.22 25.51
CA VAL A 249 8.47 47.36 26.36
C VAL A 249 8.52 48.61 25.47
N PRO A 250 7.43 49.41 25.42
CA PRO A 250 7.35 50.61 24.57
C PRO A 250 8.33 51.72 25.00
#